data_AF-A0A2V9KR07-F1
#
_entry.id   AF-A0A2V9KR07-F1
#
_cell.length_a   1.000
_cell.length_b   1.000
_cell.length_c   1.000
_cell.angle_alpha   90.00
_cell.angle_beta   90.00
_cell.angle_gamma   90.00
#
_symmetry.space_group_name_H-M   'P 1'
#
loop_
_entity.id
_entity.type
_entity.pdbx_description
1 polymer ?
#
loop_
_entity_poly.entity_id
_entity_poly.type
_entity_poly.pdbx_seq_one_letter_code
_entity_poly.pdbx_strand_id
1 'polypeptide(L)'
;MTEFKRGLSKDLTKALNDLALEHGKNWWKEVLANKKLLLAVRGGYLNAYSQGQSIFKVGPGLNDGNPVVSIHYKYLLEPSRPGKEYISFTGKSFVVEPRDVICTNYKTDKTLDRLIDAASYYASEEKKGVHAIALQNKTVVDLEVAFTETGEVGEDARERRIDLAALHKDGEGKAKLVFYEAKRADDPRLRARSNSEAEVVKQMESYDKFLHTSASHLARAYKDVCATLVKLCSSNLRSLDPIIGEVGAETRTLSVDQVARLLVFGFDQDQKFGELFMRHIETLQRCLAGRVVAKGNPASFDLLSDYVRFPPSAPAA
;
A
#
# COMPACT_ATOMS: atom_id res chain seq x y z
N MET A 1 -8.66 15.99 17.51
CA MET A 1 -8.09 15.08 16.51
C MET A 1 -6.59 15.25 16.48
N THR A 2 -5.85 14.18 16.79
CA THR A 2 -4.40 14.11 16.56
C THR A 2 -4.12 14.31 15.07
N GLU A 3 -3.11 15.11 14.76
CA GLU A 3 -2.77 15.51 13.40
C GLU A 3 -2.30 14.28 12.59
N PHE A 4 -2.97 13.99 11.46
CA PHE A 4 -2.53 12.96 10.53
C PHE A 4 -1.24 13.43 9.86
N LYS A 5 -0.08 13.11 10.44
CA LYS A 5 1.24 13.52 9.93
C LYS A 5 1.84 12.45 9.03
N ARG A 6 2.39 12.90 7.91
CA ARG A 6 3.19 12.10 6.97
C ARG A 6 4.46 12.88 6.62
N GLY A 7 5.50 12.17 6.21
CA GLY A 7 6.79 12.76 5.84
C GLY A 7 7.94 12.17 6.66
N LEU A 8 9.15 12.37 6.17
CA LEU A 8 10.37 11.96 6.87
C LEU A 8 11.01 13.18 7.55
N SER A 9 11.83 12.93 8.57
CA SER A 9 12.68 13.99 9.13
C SER A 9 13.66 14.51 8.07
N LYS A 10 14.14 15.75 8.25
CA LYS A 10 15.15 16.34 7.35
C LYS A 10 16.42 15.49 7.32
N ASP A 11 16.86 15.00 8.48
CA ASP A 11 18.08 14.20 8.62
C ASP A 11 17.94 12.84 7.92
N LEU A 12 16.81 12.15 8.11
CA LEU A 12 16.56 10.88 7.43
C LEU A 12 16.47 11.06 5.90
N THR A 13 15.79 12.13 5.45
CA THR A 13 15.70 12.46 4.03
C THR A 13 17.09 12.74 3.44
N LYS A 14 17.91 13.52 4.16
CA LYS A 14 19.28 13.84 3.75
C LYS A 14 20.13 12.57 3.64
N ALA A 15 20.12 11.72 4.67
CA ALA A 15 20.91 10.49 4.68
C ALA A 15 20.53 9.54 3.53
N LEU A 16 19.24 9.41 3.20
CA LEU A 16 18.79 8.62 2.04
C LEU A 16 19.21 9.26 0.71
N ASN A 17 19.18 10.58 0.59
CA ASN A 17 19.65 11.26 -0.61
C ASN A 17 21.17 11.12 -0.78
N ASP A 18 21.94 11.20 0.30
CA ASP A 18 23.39 10.99 0.29
C ASP A 18 23.70 9.57 -0.21
N LEU A 19 23.03 8.52 0.33
CA LEU A 19 23.14 7.14 -0.17
C LEU A 19 22.78 7.02 -1.66
N ALA A 20 21.80 7.77 -2.15
CA ALA A 20 21.41 7.74 -3.55
C ALA A 20 22.49 8.35 -4.49
N LEU A 21 23.33 9.25 -3.96
CA LEU A 21 24.38 9.97 -4.70
C LEU A 21 25.79 9.38 -4.51
N GLU A 22 26.01 8.57 -3.46
CA GLU A 22 27.28 7.89 -3.18
C GLU A 22 27.87 7.15 -4.39
N HIS A 23 29.19 7.01 -4.48
CA HIS A 23 29.79 6.20 -5.54
C HIS A 23 29.59 4.69 -5.28
N GLY A 24 29.36 3.92 -6.35
CA GLY A 24 29.17 2.47 -6.26
C GLY A 24 27.73 2.02 -5.99
N LYS A 25 27.55 0.71 -5.78
CA LYS A 25 26.25 0.08 -5.46
C LYS A 25 26.02 0.10 -3.95
N ASN A 26 24.77 0.31 -3.54
CA ASN A 26 24.34 0.14 -2.17
C ASN A 26 22.86 -0.28 -2.12
N TRP A 27 22.41 -0.69 -0.93
CA TRP A 27 21.06 -1.20 -0.71
C TRP A 27 19.97 -0.20 -1.12
N TRP A 28 20.18 1.09 -0.89
CA TRP A 28 19.16 2.10 -1.14
C TRP A 28 18.98 2.35 -2.64
N LYS A 29 20.06 2.34 -3.41
CA LYS A 29 20.00 2.41 -4.87
C LYS A 29 19.24 1.22 -5.48
N GLU A 30 19.45 0.02 -4.93
CA GLU A 30 18.69 -1.18 -5.32
C GLU A 30 17.20 -0.99 -5.05
N VAL A 31 16.83 -0.43 -3.89
CA VAL A 31 15.44 -0.14 -3.54
C VAL A 31 14.82 0.89 -4.48
N LEU A 32 15.52 1.98 -4.79
CA LEU A 32 15.04 2.99 -5.72
C LEU A 32 14.81 2.41 -7.12
N ALA A 33 15.77 1.63 -7.64
CA ALA A 33 15.70 1.03 -8.97
C ALA A 33 14.67 -0.12 -9.10
N ASN A 34 14.27 -0.74 -7.98
CA ASN A 34 13.41 -1.92 -8.02
C ASN A 34 11.93 -1.58 -8.28
N LYS A 35 11.46 -1.90 -9.49
CA LYS A 35 10.08 -1.67 -9.94
C LYS A 35 9.03 -2.56 -9.27
N LYS A 36 9.44 -3.62 -8.55
CA LYS A 36 8.52 -4.49 -7.78
C LYS A 36 8.23 -3.93 -6.38
N LEU A 37 8.84 -2.80 -6.00
CA LEU A 37 8.64 -2.16 -4.71
C LEU A 37 7.77 -0.92 -4.83
N LEU A 38 6.80 -0.82 -3.94
CA LEU A 38 6.07 0.41 -3.65
C LEU A 38 6.60 1.01 -2.35
N LEU A 39 6.89 2.31 -2.39
CA LEU A 39 7.43 3.04 -1.26
C LEU A 39 6.32 3.89 -0.66
N ALA A 40 6.04 3.69 0.62
CA ALA A 40 4.96 4.37 1.30
C ALA A 40 5.53 5.21 2.45
N VAL A 41 5.37 6.53 2.32
CA VAL A 41 5.84 7.50 3.31
C VAL A 41 4.84 7.54 4.47
N ARG A 42 5.33 7.42 5.70
CA ARG A 42 4.53 7.38 6.94
C ARG A 42 4.90 8.58 7.83
N GLY A 43 4.42 8.59 9.07
CA GLY A 43 4.83 9.59 10.06
C GLY A 43 6.24 9.31 10.59
N GLY A 44 7.25 9.87 9.93
CA GLY A 44 8.66 9.78 10.34
C GLY A 44 9.42 8.57 9.79
N TYR A 45 8.77 7.65 9.07
CA TYR A 45 9.41 6.47 8.50
C TYR A 45 8.89 6.15 7.10
N LEU A 46 9.59 5.27 6.38
CA LEU A 46 9.24 4.78 5.06
C LEU A 46 9.02 3.26 5.14
N ASN A 47 7.95 2.74 4.55
CA ASN A 47 7.80 1.31 4.33
C ASN A 47 8.03 0.97 2.86
N ALA A 48 8.73 -0.13 2.58
CA ALA A 48 8.81 -0.72 1.26
C ALA A 48 7.93 -1.97 1.18
N TYR A 49 7.05 -2.02 0.19
CA TYR A 49 6.10 -3.12 -0.01
C TYR A 49 6.38 -3.92 -1.26
N SER A 50 6.29 -5.24 -1.15
CA SER A 50 6.23 -6.16 -2.30
C SER A 50 5.20 -7.26 -2.03
N GLN A 51 4.44 -7.66 -3.04
CA GLN A 51 3.40 -8.70 -2.92
C GLN A 51 2.38 -8.38 -1.79
N GLY A 52 2.16 -7.10 -1.51
CA GLY A 52 1.26 -6.61 -0.45
C GLY A 52 1.79 -6.83 0.98
N GLN A 53 3.08 -7.18 1.12
CA GLN A 53 3.77 -7.30 2.40
C GLN A 53 4.75 -6.15 2.60
N SER A 54 4.81 -5.61 3.82
CA SER A 54 5.89 -4.70 4.21
C SER A 54 7.17 -5.50 4.34
N ILE A 55 8.12 -5.28 3.44
CA ILE A 55 9.40 -5.98 3.37
C ILE A 55 10.34 -5.45 4.45
N PHE A 56 10.40 -4.12 4.55
CA PHE A 56 11.17 -3.43 5.58
C PHE A 56 10.64 -2.01 5.80
N LYS A 57 11.01 -1.48 6.97
CA LYS A 57 10.78 -0.11 7.39
C LYS A 57 12.12 0.61 7.48
N VAL A 58 12.18 1.86 7.02
CA VAL A 58 13.35 2.74 7.15
C VAL A 58 13.01 3.93 8.04
N GLY A 59 13.83 4.20 9.05
CA GLY A 59 13.59 5.19 10.09
C GLY A 59 12.87 4.61 11.32
N PRO A 60 12.47 5.46 12.30
CA PRO A 60 12.37 6.93 12.18
C PRO A 60 13.66 7.71 12.46
N GLY A 61 14.74 7.03 12.84
CA GLY A 61 16.01 7.65 13.20
C GLY A 61 17.19 7.23 12.33
N LEU A 62 18.34 7.76 12.71
CA LEU A 62 19.65 7.38 12.20
C LEU A 62 20.42 6.65 13.30
N ASN A 63 21.30 5.75 12.90
CA ASN A 63 22.34 5.17 13.76
C ASN A 63 23.69 5.51 13.14
N ASP A 64 24.51 6.29 13.85
CA ASP A 64 25.80 6.79 13.36
C ASP A 64 25.70 7.43 11.96
N GLY A 65 24.67 8.27 11.75
CA GLY A 65 24.39 8.94 10.48
C GLY A 65 23.72 8.06 9.41
N ASN A 66 23.59 6.75 9.62
CA ASN A 66 23.00 5.82 8.66
C ASN A 66 21.50 5.59 8.94
N PRO A 67 20.64 5.49 7.91
CA PRO A 67 19.22 5.15 8.10
C PRO A 67 19.06 3.80 8.81
N VAL A 68 18.26 3.78 9.89
CA VAL A 68 17.90 2.51 10.56
C VAL A 68 16.89 1.75 9.71
N VAL A 69 17.16 0.48 9.42
CA VAL A 69 16.25 -0.40 8.67
C VAL A 69 15.76 -1.53 9.57
N SER A 70 14.45 -1.67 9.72
CA SER A 70 13.80 -2.77 10.45
C SER A 70 13.19 -3.76 9.46
N ILE A 71 13.58 -5.02 9.58
CA ILE A 71 13.09 -6.14 8.75
C ILE A 71 12.42 -7.15 9.69
N HIS A 72 11.26 -7.69 9.30
CA HIS A 72 10.66 -8.78 10.06
C HIS A 72 11.53 -10.04 9.94
N TYR A 73 11.92 -10.64 11.08
CA TYR A 73 12.92 -11.73 11.13
C TYR A 73 12.65 -12.88 10.14
N LYS A 74 11.38 -13.23 9.92
CA LYS A 74 10.97 -14.28 8.98
C LYS A 74 11.48 -14.08 7.54
N TYR A 75 11.74 -12.85 7.11
CA TYR A 75 12.30 -12.57 5.78
C TYR A 75 13.83 -12.70 5.73
N LEU A 76 14.49 -12.75 6.89
CA LEU A 76 15.93 -12.98 6.98
C LEU A 76 16.29 -14.48 6.93
N LEU A 77 15.30 -15.38 7.01
CA LEU A 77 15.51 -16.81 6.83
C LEU A 77 15.95 -17.08 5.39
N GLU A 78 17.00 -17.88 5.19
CA GLU A 78 17.49 -18.26 3.86
C GLU A 78 16.47 -19.22 3.20
N PRO A 79 15.71 -18.78 2.18
CA PRO A 79 14.59 -19.55 1.64
C PRO A 79 15.06 -20.71 0.75
N SER A 80 16.27 -20.62 0.19
CA SER A 80 16.84 -21.63 -0.69
C SER A 80 18.10 -22.24 -0.07
N ARG A 81 17.93 -23.36 0.64
CA ARG A 81 19.00 -24.32 0.95
C ARG A 81 18.71 -25.65 0.25
N PRO A 82 18.96 -25.76 -1.07
CA PRO A 82 18.71 -26.99 -1.80
C PRO A 82 19.43 -28.17 -1.14
N GLY A 83 18.66 -29.16 -0.68
CA GLY A 83 19.18 -30.39 -0.07
C GLY A 83 19.57 -30.29 1.41
N LYS A 84 19.24 -29.18 2.10
CA LYS A 84 19.43 -28.98 3.55
C LYS A 84 18.24 -28.27 4.20
N GLU A 85 17.02 -28.54 3.71
CA GLU A 85 15.79 -27.93 4.21
C GLU A 85 15.43 -28.43 5.62
N TYR A 86 15.85 -29.66 5.96
CA TYR A 86 15.60 -30.27 7.25
C TYR A 86 16.74 -30.01 8.23
N ILE A 87 16.39 -29.49 9.41
CA ILE A 87 17.31 -29.36 10.53
C ILE A 87 17.10 -30.55 11.46
N SER A 88 18.15 -31.33 11.69
CA SER A 88 18.10 -32.48 12.60
C SER A 88 17.97 -32.02 14.06
N PHE A 89 17.19 -32.75 14.84
CA PHE A 89 17.10 -32.58 16.29
C PHE A 89 17.73 -33.77 16.99
N THR A 90 18.66 -33.53 17.90
CA THR A 90 19.43 -34.58 18.60
C THR A 90 18.73 -35.13 19.84
N GLY A 91 17.51 -34.69 20.12
CA GLY A 91 16.86 -34.87 21.43
C GLY A 91 17.25 -33.81 22.47
N LYS A 92 18.24 -32.95 22.18
CA LYS A 92 18.66 -31.83 23.05
C LYS A 92 18.79 -30.50 22.30
N SER A 93 19.30 -30.54 21.08
CA SER A 93 19.59 -29.35 20.28
C SER A 93 19.30 -29.57 18.80
N PHE A 94 19.09 -28.47 18.10
CA PHE A 94 19.04 -28.47 16.64
C PHE A 94 20.46 -28.44 16.07
N VAL A 95 20.74 -29.30 15.09
CA VAL A 95 22.03 -29.37 14.39
C VAL A 95 22.04 -28.32 13.28
N VAL A 96 22.18 -27.05 13.70
CA VAL A 96 22.21 -25.91 12.78
C VAL A 96 23.02 -24.78 13.39
N GLU A 97 23.85 -24.14 12.57
CA GLU A 97 24.45 -22.86 12.91
C GLU A 97 23.48 -21.72 12.54
N PRO A 98 23.23 -20.71 13.38
CA PRO A 98 22.29 -19.64 13.02
C PRO A 98 22.68 -18.87 11.74
N ARG A 99 23.97 -18.60 11.54
CA ARG A 99 24.53 -17.92 10.35
C ARG A 99 24.27 -18.65 9.03
N ASP A 100 23.96 -19.92 9.15
CA ASP A 100 23.76 -20.85 8.05
C ASP A 100 22.33 -20.73 7.50
N VAL A 101 21.38 -20.30 8.33
CA VAL A 101 19.94 -20.21 8.01
C VAL A 101 19.37 -18.80 8.11
N ILE A 102 20.12 -17.84 8.68
CA ILE A 102 19.72 -16.43 8.78
C ILE A 102 20.73 -15.53 8.05
N CYS A 103 20.22 -14.65 7.20
CA CYS A 103 20.98 -13.57 6.57
C CYS A 103 21.37 -12.51 7.62
N THR A 104 22.66 -12.45 7.98
CA THR A 104 23.18 -11.52 8.99
C THR A 104 23.77 -10.23 8.41
N ASN A 105 23.98 -10.16 7.09
CA ASN A 105 24.57 -9.02 6.41
C ASN A 105 23.86 -8.74 5.10
N TYR A 106 23.73 -7.46 4.74
CA TYR A 106 23.24 -7.08 3.43
C TYR A 106 24.31 -7.31 2.37
N LYS A 107 23.97 -8.07 1.33
CA LYS A 107 24.80 -8.31 0.15
C LYS A 107 24.10 -7.68 -1.04
N THR A 108 24.74 -6.69 -1.65
CA THR A 108 24.27 -6.05 -2.88
C THR A 108 24.04 -7.09 -3.97
N ASP A 109 23.06 -6.82 -4.84
CA ASP A 109 22.57 -7.69 -5.91
C ASP A 109 22.00 -9.04 -5.44
N LYS A 110 21.74 -9.23 -4.14
CA LYS A 110 21.24 -10.50 -3.58
C LYS A 110 20.18 -10.32 -2.50
N THR A 111 20.46 -9.51 -1.48
CA THR A 111 19.62 -9.47 -0.28
C THR A 111 18.23 -8.93 -0.59
N LEU A 112 18.10 -7.91 -1.44
CA LEU A 112 16.78 -7.33 -1.74
C LEU A 112 15.85 -8.34 -2.43
N ASP A 113 16.33 -9.04 -3.46
CA ASP A 113 15.52 -10.03 -4.18
C ASP A 113 15.10 -11.18 -3.26
N ARG A 114 15.99 -11.62 -2.38
CA ARG A 114 15.67 -12.63 -1.34
C ARG A 114 14.58 -12.17 -0.39
N LEU A 115 14.62 -10.91 0.06
CA LEU A 115 13.58 -10.36 0.93
C LEU A 115 12.22 -10.31 0.21
N ILE A 116 12.21 -9.95 -1.08
CA ILE A 116 11.01 -9.94 -1.92
C ILE A 116 10.47 -11.37 -2.10
N ASP A 117 11.33 -12.33 -2.40
CA ASP A 117 10.96 -13.73 -2.57
C ASP A 117 10.43 -14.33 -1.26
N ALA A 118 11.11 -14.08 -0.14
CA ALA A 118 10.68 -14.51 1.19
C ALA A 118 9.29 -13.96 1.54
N ALA A 119 9.01 -12.70 1.20
CA ALA A 119 7.69 -12.11 1.44
C ALA A 119 6.57 -12.75 0.63
N SER A 120 6.87 -13.28 -0.56
CA SER A 120 5.87 -13.94 -1.42
C SER A 120 5.25 -15.17 -0.75
N TYR A 121 5.99 -15.91 0.09
CA TYR A 121 5.50 -17.07 0.83
C TYR A 121 4.45 -16.72 1.89
N TYR A 122 4.45 -15.48 2.37
CA TYR A 122 3.52 -15.01 3.40
C TYR A 122 2.42 -14.12 2.83
N ALA A 123 2.44 -13.81 1.54
CA ALA A 123 1.45 -12.98 0.88
C ALA A 123 0.19 -13.80 0.58
N SER A 124 -0.95 -13.37 1.13
CA SER A 124 -2.25 -13.89 0.69
C SER A 124 -2.55 -13.43 -0.74
N GLU A 125 -3.37 -14.20 -1.46
CA GLU A 125 -3.78 -13.83 -2.83
C GLU A 125 -4.48 -12.47 -2.89
N GLU A 126 -5.19 -12.07 -1.82
CA GLU A 126 -5.78 -10.73 -1.74
C GLU A 126 -4.68 -9.66 -1.77
N LYS A 127 -3.67 -9.79 -0.90
CA LYS A 127 -2.54 -8.86 -0.82
C LYS A 127 -1.73 -8.79 -2.10
N LYS A 128 -1.51 -9.94 -2.75
CA LYS A 128 -0.86 -10.00 -4.07
C LYS A 128 -1.68 -9.23 -5.12
N GLY A 129 -3.00 -9.41 -5.13
CA GLY A 129 -3.89 -8.68 -6.03
C GLY A 129 -3.89 -7.17 -5.81
N VAL A 130 -3.99 -6.71 -4.55
CA VAL A 130 -3.87 -5.28 -4.19
C VAL A 130 -2.56 -4.69 -4.69
N HIS A 131 -1.45 -5.41 -4.47
CA HIS A 131 -0.13 -4.96 -4.91
C HIS A 131 0.00 -4.94 -6.44
N ALA A 132 -0.57 -5.91 -7.15
CA ALA A 132 -0.61 -5.93 -8.60
C ALA A 132 -1.40 -4.74 -9.18
N ILE A 133 -2.55 -4.40 -8.59
CA ILE A 133 -3.30 -3.17 -8.93
C ILE A 133 -2.40 -1.96 -8.75
N ALA A 134 -1.73 -1.86 -7.60
CA ALA A 134 -0.90 -0.70 -7.29
C ALA A 134 0.33 -0.56 -8.20
N LEU A 135 0.99 -1.66 -8.59
CA LEU A 135 2.11 -1.62 -9.52
C LEU A 135 1.71 -1.19 -10.94
N GLN A 136 0.49 -1.53 -11.38
CA GLN A 136 -0.04 -1.09 -12.66
C GLN A 136 -0.37 0.41 -12.68
N ASN A 137 -0.65 1.00 -11.51
CA ASN A 137 -1.15 2.36 -11.36
C ASN A 137 -0.10 3.26 -10.71
N LYS A 138 0.73 3.91 -11.54
CA LYS A 138 1.87 4.75 -11.08
C LYS A 138 1.48 5.97 -10.24
N THR A 139 0.19 6.31 -10.20
CA THR A 139 -0.35 7.39 -9.36
C THR A 139 -0.64 6.94 -7.92
N VAL A 140 -0.50 5.65 -7.61
CA VAL A 140 -0.60 5.14 -6.24
C VAL A 140 0.56 5.65 -5.39
N VAL A 141 0.21 6.28 -4.28
CA VAL A 141 1.15 6.95 -3.36
C VAL A 141 1.17 6.33 -1.97
N ASP A 142 0.19 5.48 -1.65
CA ASP A 142 0.13 4.77 -0.37
C ASP A 142 -0.62 3.43 -0.49
N LEU A 143 -0.24 2.49 0.39
CA LEU A 143 -0.86 1.20 0.63
C LEU A 143 -1.21 1.09 2.12
N GLU A 144 -2.27 0.39 2.50
CA GLU A 144 -2.57 0.10 3.91
C GLU A 144 -2.67 1.39 4.75
N VAL A 145 -3.52 2.32 4.30
CA VAL A 145 -3.73 3.63 4.93
C VAL A 145 -4.44 3.44 6.26
N ALA A 146 -3.64 3.39 7.32
CA ALA A 146 -4.13 3.25 8.69
C ALA A 146 -4.84 4.50 9.21
N PHE A 147 -5.96 4.28 9.91
CA PHE A 147 -6.68 5.28 10.68
C PHE A 147 -7.41 4.65 11.87
N THR A 148 -7.77 5.48 12.85
CA THR A 148 -8.59 5.09 14.00
C THR A 148 -9.98 5.73 13.88
N GLU A 149 -11.05 5.00 14.18
CA GLU A 149 -12.43 5.48 14.01
C GLU A 149 -12.78 6.71 14.86
N THR A 150 -12.05 6.93 15.97
CA THR A 150 -12.28 8.01 16.92
C THR A 150 -11.20 9.11 16.87
N GLY A 151 -10.17 8.96 16.04
CA GLY A 151 -8.97 9.79 16.14
C GLY A 151 -8.26 9.65 17.49
N GLU A 152 -8.61 8.65 18.29
CA GLU A 152 -7.93 8.30 19.54
C GLU A 152 -6.68 7.48 19.23
N VAL A 153 -5.67 7.69 20.06
CA VAL A 153 -4.39 7.00 20.04
C VAL A 153 -4.34 6.20 21.34
N GLY A 154 -4.37 4.87 21.25
CA GLY A 154 -4.33 3.95 22.40
C GLY A 154 -4.38 2.49 21.94
N GLU A 155 -3.96 1.56 22.80
CA GLU A 155 -3.86 0.11 22.50
C GLU A 155 -5.20 -0.55 22.15
N ASP A 156 -6.34 0.06 22.52
CA ASP A 156 -7.70 -0.44 22.24
C ASP A 156 -8.32 0.10 20.95
N ALA A 157 -7.67 1.08 20.29
CA ALA A 157 -8.15 1.58 19.01
C ALA A 157 -7.87 0.54 17.92
N ARG A 158 -8.90 -0.19 17.47
CA ARG A 158 -8.78 -1.09 16.31
C ARG A 158 -8.41 -0.27 15.08
N GLU A 159 -7.12 -0.27 14.73
CA GLU A 159 -6.59 0.37 13.54
C GLU A 159 -7.26 -0.24 12.30
N ARG A 160 -8.06 0.57 11.59
CA ARG A 160 -8.64 0.21 10.30
C ARG A 160 -7.70 0.69 9.21
N ARG A 161 -7.72 0.01 8.06
CA ARG A 161 -6.81 0.31 6.95
C ARG A 161 -7.56 0.28 5.63
N ILE A 162 -7.42 1.35 4.85
CA ILE A 162 -7.86 1.38 3.46
C ILE A 162 -6.72 0.88 2.59
N ASP A 163 -6.99 -0.03 1.66
CA ASP A 163 -5.94 -0.74 0.91
C ASP A 163 -5.04 0.18 0.08
N LEU A 164 -5.59 1.15 -0.66
CA LEU A 164 -4.83 2.00 -1.58
C LEU A 164 -5.21 3.48 -1.45
N ALA A 165 -4.23 4.36 -1.70
CA ALA A 165 -4.44 5.76 -2.02
C ALA A 165 -3.73 6.14 -3.32
N ALA A 166 -4.47 6.77 -4.24
CA ALA A 166 -3.96 7.18 -5.55
C ALA A 166 -4.31 8.64 -5.87
N LEU A 167 -3.48 9.29 -6.68
CA LEU A 167 -3.73 10.64 -7.18
C LEU A 167 -4.44 10.59 -8.54
N HIS A 168 -5.48 11.41 -8.68
CA HIS A 168 -6.27 11.55 -9.90
C HIS A 168 -6.23 13.00 -10.36
N LYS A 169 -6.13 13.23 -11.68
CA LYS A 169 -6.33 14.57 -12.25
C LYS A 169 -7.81 14.91 -12.15
N ASP A 170 -8.14 16.11 -11.67
CA ASP A 170 -9.53 16.60 -11.53
C ASP A 170 -9.70 17.95 -12.22
N GLY A 171 -9.36 17.99 -13.52
CA GLY A 171 -9.31 19.21 -14.31
C GLY A 171 -7.97 19.94 -14.22
N GLU A 172 -7.95 21.15 -14.78
CA GLU A 172 -6.74 21.98 -14.83
C GLU A 172 -6.31 22.43 -13.43
N GLY A 173 -5.03 22.29 -13.12
CA GLY A 173 -4.45 22.71 -11.83
C GLY A 173 -4.97 21.98 -10.58
N LYS A 174 -5.82 20.95 -10.72
CA LYS A 174 -6.45 20.24 -9.59
C LYS A 174 -6.16 18.74 -9.59
N ALA A 175 -5.91 18.20 -8.41
CA ALA A 175 -5.78 16.78 -8.14
C ALA A 175 -6.79 16.35 -7.06
N LYS A 176 -7.12 15.07 -7.10
CA LYS A 176 -7.89 14.40 -6.06
C LYS A 176 -7.13 13.20 -5.52
N LEU A 177 -7.04 13.09 -4.21
CA LEU A 177 -6.59 11.89 -3.52
C LEU A 177 -7.78 10.94 -3.39
N VAL A 178 -7.70 9.80 -4.05
CA VAL A 178 -8.77 8.81 -4.12
C VAL A 178 -8.35 7.55 -3.40
N PHE A 179 -9.28 6.98 -2.63
CA PHE A 179 -9.07 5.83 -1.76
C PHE A 179 -9.80 4.60 -2.30
N TYR A 180 -9.16 3.44 -2.21
CA TYR A 180 -9.72 2.19 -2.69
C TYR A 180 -9.57 1.08 -1.65
N GLU A 181 -10.66 0.36 -1.40
CA GLU A 181 -10.66 -0.95 -0.78
C GLU A 181 -10.68 -1.99 -1.90
N ALA A 182 -9.91 -3.07 -1.77
CA ALA A 182 -9.88 -4.15 -2.72
C ALA A 182 -10.24 -5.48 -2.04
N LYS A 183 -11.05 -6.28 -2.71
CA LYS A 183 -11.54 -7.56 -2.21
C LYS A 183 -11.49 -8.61 -3.31
N ARG A 184 -11.11 -9.83 -2.94
CA ARG A 184 -11.31 -10.97 -3.84
C ARG A 184 -12.80 -11.28 -3.96
N ALA A 185 -13.24 -11.71 -5.14
CA ALA A 185 -14.62 -12.05 -5.44
C ALA A 185 -15.16 -13.20 -4.58
N ASP A 186 -14.27 -14.05 -4.05
CA ASP A 186 -14.62 -15.13 -3.14
C ASP A 186 -14.77 -14.66 -1.68
N ASP A 187 -14.40 -13.42 -1.36
CA ASP A 187 -14.43 -12.88 -0.01
C ASP A 187 -15.85 -12.91 0.57
N PRO A 188 -16.06 -13.58 1.73
CA PRO A 188 -17.38 -13.70 2.32
C PRO A 188 -17.97 -12.37 2.79
N ARG A 189 -17.15 -11.35 3.07
CA ARG A 189 -17.58 -10.01 3.50
C ARG A 189 -18.26 -9.21 2.39
N LEU A 190 -18.03 -9.60 1.13
CA LEU A 190 -18.77 -9.06 0.00
C LEU A 190 -20.24 -9.47 0.08
N ARG A 191 -20.55 -10.65 0.65
CA ARG A 191 -21.89 -11.25 0.65
C ARG A 191 -22.73 -10.79 1.84
N ALA A 192 -23.99 -10.46 1.56
CA ALA A 192 -25.03 -10.29 2.56
C ALA A 192 -25.41 -11.65 3.18
N ARG A 193 -25.51 -11.74 4.51
CA ARG A 193 -26.26 -12.85 5.15
C ARG A 193 -27.75 -12.53 5.07
N SER A 194 -28.61 -13.54 4.98
CA SER A 194 -30.07 -13.41 4.85
C SER A 194 -30.64 -12.29 5.74
N ASN A 195 -31.26 -11.27 5.10
CA ASN A 195 -31.84 -10.05 5.69
C ASN A 195 -30.87 -9.05 6.32
N SER A 196 -29.58 -9.06 5.96
CA SER A 196 -28.59 -8.08 6.41
C SER A 196 -27.76 -7.54 5.26
N GLU A 197 -27.24 -6.33 5.41
CA GLU A 197 -26.29 -5.77 4.45
C GLU A 197 -24.92 -6.45 4.54
N ALA A 198 -24.20 -6.51 3.42
CA ALA A 198 -22.84 -7.05 3.36
C ALA A 198 -21.88 -6.26 4.27
N GLU A 199 -20.97 -6.97 4.93
CA GLU A 199 -19.99 -6.36 5.85
C GLU A 199 -19.15 -5.28 5.17
N VAL A 200 -18.80 -5.50 3.90
CA VAL A 200 -18.03 -4.52 3.11
C VAL A 200 -18.76 -3.18 2.99
N VAL A 201 -20.10 -3.14 2.94
CA VAL A 201 -20.80 -1.85 2.80
C VAL A 201 -20.63 -1.00 4.05
N LYS A 202 -20.81 -1.59 5.24
CA LYS A 202 -20.56 -0.93 6.53
C LYS A 202 -19.11 -0.49 6.68
N GLN A 203 -18.18 -1.28 6.16
CA GLN A 203 -16.76 -0.93 6.11
C GLN A 203 -16.55 0.34 5.27
N MET A 204 -17.13 0.39 4.06
CA MET A 204 -17.04 1.54 3.16
C MET A 204 -17.69 2.81 3.77
N GLU A 205 -18.82 2.69 4.45
CA GLU A 205 -19.45 3.83 5.15
C GLU A 205 -18.57 4.41 6.26
N SER A 206 -17.92 3.55 7.04
CA SER A 206 -16.94 3.98 8.05
C SER A 206 -15.75 4.70 7.41
N TYR A 207 -15.29 4.22 6.25
CA TYR A 207 -14.23 4.90 5.48
C TYR A 207 -14.67 6.28 5.03
N ASP A 208 -15.87 6.41 4.46
CA ASP A 208 -16.38 7.70 4.00
C ASP A 208 -16.49 8.71 5.14
N LYS A 209 -16.96 8.27 6.31
CA LYS A 209 -17.01 9.11 7.52
C LYS A 209 -15.62 9.61 7.92
N PHE A 210 -14.62 8.72 7.90
CA PHE A 210 -13.23 9.08 8.20
C PHE A 210 -12.67 10.06 7.15
N LEU A 211 -12.87 9.78 5.86
CA LEU A 211 -12.37 10.60 4.76
C LEU A 211 -13.01 12.00 4.76
N HIS A 212 -14.31 12.08 5.04
CA HIS A 212 -15.02 13.35 5.18
C HIS A 212 -14.48 14.17 6.35
N THR A 213 -14.33 13.56 7.53
CA THR A 213 -13.89 14.23 8.75
C THR A 213 -12.41 14.63 8.72
N SER A 214 -11.58 13.89 7.97
CA SER A 214 -10.12 14.07 7.92
C SER A 214 -9.63 14.71 6.62
N ALA A 215 -10.52 15.13 5.71
CA ALA A 215 -10.18 15.56 4.35
C ALA A 215 -9.04 16.60 4.28
N SER A 216 -9.09 17.64 5.12
CA SER A 216 -8.07 18.69 5.12
C SER A 216 -6.71 18.21 5.64
N HIS A 217 -6.71 17.36 6.66
CA HIS A 217 -5.50 16.75 7.22
C HIS A 217 -4.88 15.76 6.24
N LEU A 218 -5.69 14.92 5.60
CA LEU A 218 -5.26 14.00 4.55
C LEU A 218 -4.66 14.74 3.36
N ALA A 219 -5.31 15.80 2.85
CA ALA A 219 -4.78 16.59 1.75
C ALA A 219 -3.39 17.18 2.08
N ARG A 220 -3.23 17.76 3.28
CA ARG A 220 -1.94 18.29 3.74
C ARG A 220 -0.88 17.20 3.84
N ALA A 221 -1.21 16.09 4.49
CA ALA A 221 -0.27 15.00 4.71
C ALA A 221 0.18 14.35 3.40
N TYR A 222 -0.73 14.15 2.44
CA TYR A 222 -0.39 13.55 1.15
C TYR A 222 0.35 14.50 0.22
N LYS A 223 0.19 15.82 0.38
CA LYS A 223 1.12 16.79 -0.20
C LYS A 223 2.55 16.59 0.35
N ASP A 224 2.71 16.40 1.65
CA ASP A 224 4.02 16.11 2.26
C ASP A 224 4.60 14.76 1.81
N VAL A 225 3.75 13.74 1.60
CA VAL A 225 4.13 12.46 0.98
C VAL A 225 4.71 12.71 -0.41
N CYS A 226 4.00 13.46 -1.26
CA CYS A 226 4.43 13.75 -2.62
C CYS A 226 5.77 14.52 -2.63
N ALA A 227 5.88 15.56 -1.82
CA ALA A 227 7.12 16.33 -1.69
C ALA A 227 8.30 15.47 -1.19
N THR A 228 8.04 14.52 -0.29
CA THR A 228 9.05 13.57 0.20
C THR A 228 9.47 12.61 -0.91
N LEU A 229 8.53 12.02 -1.65
CA LEU A 229 8.83 11.12 -2.77
C LEU A 229 9.68 11.80 -3.84
N VAL A 230 9.36 13.05 -4.20
CA VAL A 230 10.15 13.86 -5.15
C VAL A 230 11.60 14.01 -4.68
N LYS A 231 11.81 14.32 -3.40
CA LYS A 231 13.17 14.43 -2.83
C LYS A 231 13.94 13.11 -2.92
N LEU A 232 13.31 12.01 -2.51
CA LEU A 232 13.93 10.68 -2.49
C LEU A 232 14.25 10.14 -3.89
N CYS A 233 13.50 10.56 -4.92
CA CYS A 233 13.68 10.09 -6.30
C CYS A 233 14.53 11.06 -7.16
N SER A 234 15.14 12.08 -6.56
CA SER A 234 15.93 13.10 -7.26
C SER A 234 17.15 12.56 -8.01
N SER A 235 17.65 11.37 -7.65
CA SER A 235 18.74 10.68 -8.35
C SER A 235 18.33 10.05 -9.69
N ASN A 236 17.05 10.15 -10.09
CA ASN A 236 16.47 9.55 -11.30
C ASN A 236 16.58 8.02 -11.39
N LEU A 237 16.95 7.34 -10.30
CA LEU A 237 16.92 5.87 -10.21
C LEU A 237 15.48 5.31 -10.19
N ARG A 238 14.52 6.14 -9.78
CA ARG A 238 13.09 5.84 -9.75
C ARG A 238 12.31 6.93 -10.49
N SER A 239 11.48 6.53 -11.45
CA SER A 239 10.53 7.44 -12.10
C SER A 239 9.28 7.61 -11.23
N LEU A 240 8.85 8.85 -11.04
CA LEU A 240 7.54 9.18 -10.47
C LEU A 240 6.56 9.54 -11.58
N ASP A 241 5.27 9.34 -11.33
CA ASP A 241 4.23 9.92 -12.18
C ASP A 241 4.25 11.46 -12.06
N PRO A 242 4.11 12.21 -13.17
CA PRO A 242 4.14 13.67 -13.13
C PRO A 242 3.20 14.30 -12.10
N ILE A 243 2.01 13.72 -11.85
CA ILE A 243 1.06 14.28 -10.88
C ILE A 243 1.62 14.33 -9.45
N ILE A 244 2.48 13.38 -9.09
CA ILE A 244 3.14 13.35 -7.77
C ILE A 244 4.08 14.56 -7.65
N GLY A 245 4.83 14.85 -8.72
CA GLY A 245 5.68 16.03 -8.79
C GLY A 245 4.89 17.33 -8.68
N GLU A 246 3.82 17.45 -9.46
CA GLU A 246 2.95 18.64 -9.49
C GLU A 246 2.28 18.92 -8.13
N VAL A 247 1.80 17.87 -7.45
CA VAL A 247 1.21 17.98 -6.10
C VAL A 247 2.29 18.32 -5.06
N GLY A 248 3.44 17.66 -5.11
CA GLY A 248 4.55 17.92 -4.19
C GLY A 248 5.16 19.31 -4.32
N ALA A 249 5.14 19.88 -5.54
CA ALA A 249 5.59 21.24 -5.85
C ALA A 249 4.48 22.30 -5.72
N GLU A 250 3.26 21.90 -5.33
CA GLU A 250 2.09 22.78 -5.19
C GLU A 250 1.62 23.47 -6.47
N THR A 251 2.07 23.01 -7.65
CA THR A 251 1.56 23.49 -8.94
C THR A 251 0.19 22.89 -9.26
N ARG A 252 -0.25 21.90 -8.46
CA ARG A 252 -1.58 21.31 -8.51
C ARG A 252 -2.19 21.26 -7.11
N THR A 253 -3.37 21.87 -6.93
CA THR A 253 -4.10 21.85 -5.66
C THR A 253 -4.68 20.47 -5.40
N LEU A 254 -4.33 19.86 -4.26
CA LEU A 254 -4.84 18.56 -3.85
C LEU A 254 -6.11 18.69 -3.00
N SER A 255 -7.16 17.97 -3.38
CA SER A 255 -8.37 17.73 -2.58
C SER A 255 -8.51 16.23 -2.28
N VAL A 256 -9.37 15.87 -1.34
CA VAL A 256 -9.66 14.46 -1.01
C VAL A 256 -11.00 14.06 -1.61
N ASP A 257 -11.04 12.91 -2.27
CA ASP A 257 -12.29 12.22 -2.52
C ASP A 257 -12.82 11.66 -1.20
N GLN A 258 -13.97 12.16 -0.77
CA GLN A 258 -14.55 11.82 0.53
C GLN A 258 -15.30 10.50 0.50
N VAL A 259 -15.34 9.81 -0.65
CA VAL A 259 -15.87 8.46 -0.75
C VAL A 259 -14.78 7.47 -1.21
N ALA A 260 -14.63 6.38 -0.46
CA ALA A 260 -13.77 5.27 -0.87
C ALA A 260 -14.42 4.50 -2.03
N ARG A 261 -13.65 3.77 -2.84
CA ARG A 261 -14.16 2.91 -3.93
C ARG A 261 -13.86 1.44 -3.66
N LEU A 262 -14.73 0.55 -4.10
CA LEU A 262 -14.54 -0.89 -3.94
C LEU A 262 -14.06 -1.51 -5.26
N LEU A 263 -12.91 -2.17 -5.22
CA LEU A 263 -12.34 -2.96 -6.31
C LEU A 263 -12.58 -4.43 -6.02
N VAL A 264 -13.25 -5.15 -6.93
CA VAL A 264 -13.50 -6.60 -6.81
C VAL A 264 -12.71 -7.33 -7.89
N PHE A 265 -11.90 -8.32 -7.48
CA PHE A 265 -11.02 -9.05 -8.40
C PHE A 265 -10.91 -10.54 -8.09
N GLY A 266 -10.16 -11.29 -8.90
CA GLY A 266 -9.88 -12.71 -8.64
C GLY A 266 -11.03 -13.63 -9.04
N PHE A 267 -11.66 -13.34 -10.18
CA PHE A 267 -12.68 -14.16 -10.80
C PHE A 267 -12.40 -14.36 -12.30
N ASP A 268 -12.84 -15.46 -12.89
CA ASP A 268 -12.69 -15.75 -14.32
C ASP A 268 -13.92 -15.35 -15.15
N GLN A 269 -13.89 -15.61 -16.48
CA GLN A 269 -15.01 -15.28 -17.37
C GLN A 269 -16.25 -16.11 -17.03
N ASP A 270 -16.08 -17.38 -16.69
CA ASP A 270 -17.21 -18.28 -16.37
C ASP A 270 -17.93 -17.81 -15.11
N GLN A 271 -17.19 -17.36 -14.09
CA GLN A 271 -17.73 -16.72 -12.90
C GLN A 271 -18.36 -15.36 -13.22
N LYS A 272 -17.75 -14.56 -14.11
CA LYS A 272 -18.28 -13.25 -14.51
C LYS A 272 -19.68 -13.35 -15.15
N PHE A 273 -19.91 -14.39 -15.95
CA PHE A 273 -21.21 -14.64 -16.61
C PHE A 273 -22.16 -15.50 -15.78
N GLY A 274 -21.74 -15.96 -14.59
CA GLY A 274 -22.61 -16.67 -13.66
C GLY A 274 -23.67 -15.73 -13.07
N GLU A 275 -24.94 -16.12 -13.14
CA GLU A 275 -26.06 -15.29 -12.64
C GLU A 275 -25.90 -14.85 -11.18
N LEU A 276 -25.37 -15.72 -10.32
CA LEU A 276 -25.18 -15.43 -8.91
C LEU A 276 -24.13 -14.33 -8.67
N PHE A 277 -23.03 -14.35 -9.43
CA PHE A 277 -21.99 -13.34 -9.31
C PHE A 277 -22.47 -11.99 -9.84
N MET A 278 -23.16 -11.96 -10.99
CA MET A 278 -23.71 -10.72 -11.54
C MET A 278 -24.72 -10.07 -10.60
N ARG A 279 -25.71 -10.83 -10.11
CA ARG A 279 -26.69 -10.33 -9.11
C ARG A 279 -26.00 -9.80 -7.87
N HIS A 280 -24.90 -10.43 -7.48
CA HIS A 280 -24.11 -10.02 -6.33
C HIS A 280 -23.43 -8.66 -6.54
N ILE A 281 -22.72 -8.49 -7.66
CA ILE A 281 -22.07 -7.23 -8.03
C ILE A 281 -23.10 -6.11 -8.24
N GLU A 282 -24.23 -6.39 -8.89
CA GLU A 282 -25.34 -5.43 -9.06
C GLU A 282 -25.90 -4.95 -7.72
N THR A 283 -25.99 -5.85 -6.74
CA THR A 283 -26.43 -5.50 -5.39
C THR A 283 -25.42 -4.58 -4.71
N LEU A 284 -24.12 -4.89 -4.79
CA LEU A 284 -23.06 -4.01 -4.27
C LEU A 284 -23.05 -2.65 -4.98
N GLN A 285 -23.24 -2.62 -6.30
CA GLN A 285 -23.34 -1.39 -7.07
C GLN A 285 -24.52 -0.55 -6.62
N ARG A 286 -25.69 -1.14 -6.31
CA ARG A 286 -26.84 -0.39 -5.77
C ARG A 286 -26.55 0.15 -4.37
N CYS A 287 -26.08 -0.70 -3.44
CA CYS A 287 -25.78 -0.30 -2.07
C CYS A 287 -24.70 0.79 -2.00
N LEU A 288 -23.69 0.70 -2.86
CA LEU A 288 -22.57 1.64 -2.91
C LEU A 288 -22.74 2.65 -4.04
N ALA A 289 -23.95 2.99 -4.48
CA ALA A 289 -24.18 4.06 -5.47
C ALA A 289 -23.22 4.06 -6.69
N GLY A 290 -22.90 2.87 -7.20
CA GLY A 290 -22.10 2.63 -8.40
C GLY A 290 -20.58 2.79 -8.27
N ARG A 291 -20.02 3.05 -7.07
CA ARG A 291 -18.56 3.13 -6.84
C ARG A 291 -17.89 1.75 -6.66
N VAL A 292 -18.36 0.74 -7.39
CA VAL A 292 -17.82 -0.62 -7.41
C VAL A 292 -17.29 -0.92 -8.80
N VAL A 293 -16.02 -1.29 -8.88
CA VAL A 293 -15.35 -1.70 -10.12
C VAL A 293 -14.94 -3.15 -9.99
N ALA A 294 -15.42 -4.01 -10.89
CA ALA A 294 -15.12 -5.43 -10.87
C ALA A 294 -14.32 -5.84 -12.12
N LYS A 295 -13.11 -6.36 -11.92
CA LYS A 295 -12.28 -6.91 -13.00
C LYS A 295 -11.56 -8.17 -12.52
N GLY A 296 -11.67 -9.26 -13.28
CA GLY A 296 -11.15 -10.56 -12.89
C GLY A 296 -9.64 -10.57 -12.61
N ASN A 297 -8.86 -9.96 -13.51
CA ASN A 297 -7.41 -9.82 -13.35
C ASN A 297 -7.07 -8.51 -12.61
N PRO A 298 -6.40 -8.53 -11.44
CA PRO A 298 -6.00 -7.32 -10.72
C PRO A 298 -5.08 -6.39 -11.54
N ALA A 299 -4.28 -6.91 -12.48
CA ALA A 299 -3.45 -6.08 -13.34
C ALA A 299 -4.24 -5.33 -14.44
N SER A 300 -5.54 -5.60 -14.60
CA SER A 300 -6.39 -4.92 -15.58
C SER A 300 -7.08 -3.65 -15.06
N PHE A 301 -6.91 -3.34 -13.77
CA PHE A 301 -7.39 -2.09 -13.20
C PHE A 301 -6.52 -0.92 -13.68
N ASP A 302 -7.19 0.09 -14.22
CA ASP A 302 -6.63 1.41 -14.51
C ASP A 302 -7.47 2.36 -13.68
N LEU A 303 -6.98 2.68 -12.48
CA LEU A 303 -7.73 3.40 -11.47
C LEU A 303 -8.23 4.74 -12.00
N LEU A 304 -7.44 5.42 -12.83
CA LEU A 304 -7.83 6.71 -13.40
C LEU A 304 -9.01 6.56 -14.36
N SER A 305 -8.97 5.58 -15.26
CA SER A 305 -10.06 5.33 -16.20
C SER A 305 -11.30 4.71 -15.54
N ASP A 306 -11.08 3.88 -14.51
CA ASP A 306 -12.10 3.20 -13.72
C ASP A 306 -12.77 4.14 -12.70
N TYR A 307 -12.27 5.37 -12.58
CA TYR A 307 -12.79 6.37 -11.68
C TYR A 307 -14.17 6.85 -12.12
N VAL A 308 -15.21 6.25 -11.53
CA VAL A 308 -16.57 6.74 -11.71
C VAL A 308 -16.81 7.94 -10.80
N ARG A 309 -17.18 9.07 -11.41
CA ARG A 309 -17.58 10.29 -10.71
C ARG A 309 -19.09 10.29 -10.55
N PHE A 310 -19.57 10.15 -9.32
CA PHE A 310 -20.99 10.38 -9.01
C PHE A 310 -21.18 11.82 -8.54
N PRO A 311 -22.27 12.50 -8.95
CA PRO A 311 -22.68 13.71 -8.24
C PRO A 311 -23.02 13.32 -6.79
N PRO A 312 -22.81 14.22 -5.81
CA PRO A 312 -23.30 13.98 -4.47
C PRO A 312 -24.80 13.72 -4.57
N SER A 313 -25.24 12.51 -4.21
CA SER A 313 -26.64 12.27 -3.92
C SER A 313 -27.04 13.30 -2.87
N ALA A 314 -27.98 14.17 -3.22
CA ALA A 314 -28.55 15.12 -2.28
C ALA A 314 -28.91 14.36 -0.99
N PRO A 315 -28.62 14.92 0.20
CA PRO A 315 -29.03 14.28 1.43
C PRO A 315 -30.54 14.02 1.33
N ALA A 316 -30.93 12.76 1.57
CA ALA A 316 -32.34 12.42 1.69
C ALA A 316 -32.94 13.34 2.76
N ALA A 317 -33.95 14.11 2.35
CA ALA A 317 -34.73 14.99 3.21
C ALA A 317 -35.53 14.19 4.25
#